data_AF-E9B4P0-F1
#
_entry.id   AF-E9B4P0-F1
#
_cell.length_a   1.000
_cell.length_b   1.000
_cell.length_c   1.000
_cell.angle_alpha   90.00
_cell.angle_beta   90.00
_cell.angle_gamma   90.00
#
_symmetry.space_group_name_H-M   'P 1'
#
loop_
_entity.id
_entity.type
_entity.pdbx_description
1 polymer ?
#
loop_
_entity_poly.entity_id
_entity_poly.type
_entity_poly.pdbx_seq_one_letter_code
_entity_poly.pdbx_strand_id
1 'polypeptide(L)'
;MPASGGATGGASFLFHLQLLTSIGWSAIWWIVTLGLLIFKALYLPFPPAALPMEIVASFLVLLVNTFGVLIGMRGNKTEGTSAIVISAVLLSIAAVGAIYYMWLQTYVLMMDLAFSATYLGINCVAILLGFWATQSVARLARVPAFKLEVESGRSEKKKN
;
A
#
# COMPACT_ATOMS: atom_id res chain seq x y z
N MET A 1 -20.69 12.40 -33.92
CA MET A 1 -20.30 11.60 -32.75
C MET A 1 -19.09 10.75 -33.11
N PRO A 2 -17.90 11.06 -32.58
CA PRO A 2 -16.84 10.08 -32.45
C PRO A 2 -16.57 9.79 -30.97
N ALA A 3 -16.60 8.51 -30.65
CA ALA A 3 -15.99 7.97 -29.44
C ALA A 3 -14.47 8.12 -29.57
N SER A 4 -13.89 9.18 -29.02
CA SER A 4 -12.45 9.26 -28.84
C SER A 4 -12.09 8.48 -27.57
N GLY A 5 -11.54 7.28 -27.76
CA GLY A 5 -10.80 6.54 -26.74
C GLY A 5 -9.56 7.31 -26.31
N GLY A 6 -9.77 8.38 -25.55
CA GLY A 6 -8.73 9.19 -24.94
C GLY A 6 -8.13 8.44 -23.77
N ALA A 7 -6.94 7.89 -24.02
CA ALA A 7 -5.93 7.48 -23.05
C ALA A 7 -6.40 7.42 -21.58
N THR A 8 -6.77 6.22 -21.13
CA THR A 8 -6.79 5.81 -19.72
C THR A 8 -5.35 5.81 -19.18
N GLY A 9 -4.76 7.00 -19.08
CA GLY A 9 -3.36 7.23 -18.75
C GLY A 9 -3.17 7.86 -17.38
N GLY A 10 -4.00 7.51 -16.41
CA GLY A 10 -3.95 8.05 -15.04
C GLY A 10 -3.17 7.21 -14.03
N ALA A 11 -2.86 5.96 -14.38
CA ALA A 11 -2.21 5.04 -13.46
C ALA A 11 -0.74 5.42 -13.29
N SER A 12 -0.37 5.92 -12.10
CA SER A 12 1.03 6.07 -11.72
C SER A 12 1.67 4.67 -11.71
N PHE A 13 2.44 4.33 -12.75
CA PHE A 13 3.03 3.01 -12.94
C PHE A 13 3.87 2.57 -11.73
N LEU A 14 4.67 3.49 -11.20
CA LEU A 14 5.50 3.26 -10.01
C LEU A 14 4.67 2.92 -8.77
N PHE A 15 3.56 3.63 -8.55
CA PHE A 15 2.68 3.35 -7.43
C PHE A 15 2.02 1.97 -7.57
N HIS A 16 1.61 1.60 -8.78
CA HIS A 16 1.04 0.28 -9.03
C HIS A 16 2.04 -0.85 -8.79
N LEU A 17 3.28 -0.68 -9.26
CA LEU A 17 4.36 -1.64 -9.05
C LEU A 17 4.69 -1.79 -7.56
N GLN A 18 4.77 -0.67 -6.82
CA GLN A 18 5.01 -0.69 -5.38
C GLN A 18 3.90 -1.45 -4.62
N LEU A 19 2.64 -1.25 -5.00
CA LEU A 19 1.51 -1.97 -4.39
C LEU A 19 1.60 -3.49 -4.64
N LEU A 20 2.08 -3.90 -5.82
CA LEU A 20 2.32 -5.31 -6.13
C LEU A 20 3.49 -5.89 -5.31
N THR A 21 4.56 -5.12 -5.14
CA THR A 21 5.66 -5.51 -4.25
C THR A 21 5.20 -5.62 -2.80
N SER A 22 4.32 -4.72 -2.35
CA SER A 22 3.76 -4.76 -0.99
C SER A 22 2.95 -6.02 -0.73
N ILE A 23 2.06 -6.42 -1.64
CA ILE A 23 1.28 -7.65 -1.45
C ILE A 23 2.17 -8.90 -1.48
N GLY A 24 3.14 -8.97 -2.40
CA GLY A 24 4.11 -10.07 -2.47
C GLY A 24 4.92 -10.20 -1.19
N TRP A 25 5.49 -9.09 -0.71
CA TRP A 25 6.26 -9.09 0.53
C TRP A 25 5.39 -9.38 1.75
N SER A 26 4.14 -8.90 1.79
CA SER A 26 3.23 -9.18 2.91
C SER A 26 2.93 -10.67 3.07
N ALA A 27 2.82 -11.41 1.95
CA ALA A 27 2.63 -12.86 1.97
C ALA A 27 3.87 -13.58 2.52
N ILE A 28 5.07 -13.18 2.07
CA ILE A 28 6.34 -13.74 2.56
C ILE A 28 6.49 -13.46 4.07
N TRP A 29 6.31 -12.21 4.48
CA TRP A 29 6.35 -11.78 5.87
C TRP A 29 5.39 -12.61 6.74
N TRP A 30 4.16 -12.83 6.27
CA TRP A 30 3.16 -13.59 7.00
C TRP A 30 3.52 -15.08 7.13
N ILE A 31 4.01 -15.72 6.07
CA ILE A 31 4.46 -17.12 6.10
C ILE A 31 5.61 -17.28 7.11
N VAL A 32 6.60 -16.38 7.07
CA VAL A 32 7.74 -16.42 7.99
C VAL A 32 7.29 -16.18 9.43
N THR A 33 6.45 -15.17 9.66
CA THR A 33 5.92 -14.84 10.99
C THR A 33 5.11 -15.99 11.58
N LEU A 34 4.27 -16.65 10.78
CA LEU A 34 3.55 -17.85 11.22
C LEU A 34 4.49 -19.00 11.53
N GLY A 35 5.50 -19.26 10.69
CA GLY A 35 6.51 -20.29 10.96
C GLY A 35 7.24 -20.04 12.28
N LEU A 36 7.60 -18.79 12.57
CA LEU A 36 8.23 -18.39 13.82
C LEU A 36 7.27 -18.50 15.01
N LEU A 37 5.99 -18.19 14.86
CA LEU A 37 4.98 -18.39 15.89
C LEU A 37 4.77 -19.88 16.22
N ILE A 38 4.79 -20.76 15.21
CA ILE A 38 4.73 -22.21 15.41
C ILE A 38 5.98 -22.69 16.14
N PHE A 39 7.16 -22.22 15.74
CA PHE A 39 8.41 -22.53 16.45
C PHE A 39 8.34 -22.09 17.91
N LYS A 40 7.87 -20.88 18.18
CA LYS A 40 7.67 -20.35 19.53
C LYS A 40 6.70 -21.20 20.35
N ALA A 41 5.62 -21.68 19.74
CA ALA A 41 4.64 -22.55 20.40
C ALA A 41 5.24 -23.87 20.89
N LEU A 42 6.25 -24.40 20.20
CA LEU A 42 6.87 -25.69 20.52
C LEU A 42 8.02 -25.57 21.52
N TYR A 43 8.79 -24.48 21.48
CA TYR A 43 10.06 -24.37 22.21
C TYR A 43 10.08 -23.35 23.34
N LEU A 44 9.14 -22.40 23.38
CA LEU A 44 9.14 -21.30 24.35
C LEU A 44 7.91 -21.36 25.27
N PRO A 45 8.07 -21.13 26.58
CA PRO A 45 6.95 -21.07 27.50
C PRO A 45 6.14 -19.79 27.23
N PHE A 46 4.94 -19.97 26.67
CA PHE A 46 4.01 -18.87 26.39
C PHE A 46 2.88 -18.81 27.42
N PRO A 47 2.45 -17.60 27.80
CA PRO A 47 1.16 -17.42 28.48
C PRO A 47 0.02 -17.96 27.59
N PRO A 48 -0.98 -18.67 28.14
CA PRO A 48 -2.02 -19.36 27.35
C PRO A 48 -2.81 -18.43 26.41
N ALA A 49 -2.97 -17.16 26.78
CA ALA A 49 -3.73 -16.18 26.01
C ALA A 49 -2.89 -15.38 24.99
N ALA A 50 -1.57 -15.31 25.15
CA ALA A 50 -0.72 -14.44 24.34
C ALA A 50 -0.50 -15.02 22.93
N LEU A 51 -0.25 -16.32 22.83
CA LEU A 51 0.07 -16.97 21.55
C LEU A 51 -1.11 -16.95 20.56
N PRO A 52 -2.35 -17.31 20.95
CA PRO A 52 -3.50 -17.22 20.05
C PRO A 52 -3.76 -15.77 19.60
N MET A 53 -3.57 -14.79 20.49
CA MET A 53 -3.72 -13.37 20.15
C MET A 53 -2.71 -12.94 19.09
N GLU A 54 -1.42 -13.31 19.24
CA GLU A 54 -0.38 -13.02 18.26
C GLU A 54 -0.63 -13.73 16.91
N ILE A 55 -1.22 -14.92 16.90
CA ILE A 55 -1.63 -15.57 15.65
C ILE A 55 -2.76 -14.76 14.99
N VAL A 56 -3.84 -14.48 15.71
CA VAL A 56 -5.01 -13.76 15.15
C VAL A 56 -4.62 -12.37 14.65
N ALA A 57 -3.78 -11.65 15.39
CA ALA A 57 -3.27 -10.35 14.97
C ALA A 57 -2.50 -10.43 13.63
N SER A 58 -1.79 -11.54 13.34
CA SER A 58 -0.99 -11.66 12.11
C SER A 58 -1.88 -11.76 10.88
N PHE A 59 -3.00 -12.50 11.00
CA PHE A 59 -4.04 -12.56 9.98
C PHE A 59 -4.71 -11.20 9.78
N LEU A 60 -4.97 -10.48 10.87
CA LEU A 60 -5.61 -9.17 10.80
C LEU A 60 -4.72 -8.16 10.06
N VAL A 61 -3.42 -8.12 10.36
CA VAL A 61 -2.44 -7.28 9.64
C VAL A 61 -2.40 -7.64 8.16
N LEU A 62 -2.40 -8.93 7.80
CA LEU A 62 -2.42 -9.38 6.41
C LEU A 62 -3.68 -8.93 5.68
N LEU A 63 -4.86 -9.07 6.32
CA LEU A 63 -6.14 -8.66 5.75
C LEU A 63 -6.18 -7.14 5.52
N VAL A 64 -5.77 -6.35 6.52
CA VAL A 64 -5.72 -4.88 6.41
C VAL A 64 -4.81 -4.45 5.28
N ASN A 65 -3.63 -5.04 5.15
CA ASN A 65 -2.72 -4.75 4.06
C ASN A 65 -3.34 -5.12 2.70
N THR A 66 -3.95 -6.29 2.60
CA THR A 66 -4.61 -6.76 1.37
C THR A 66 -5.72 -5.81 0.94
N PHE A 67 -6.61 -5.41 1.86
CA PHE A 67 -7.66 -4.44 1.55
C PHE A 67 -7.08 -3.07 1.18
N GLY A 68 -6.04 -2.61 1.89
CA GLY A 68 -5.34 -1.38 1.59
C GLY A 68 -4.77 -1.37 0.17
N VAL A 69 -4.11 -2.44 -0.23
CA VAL A 69 -3.54 -2.62 -1.57
C VAL A 69 -4.63 -2.68 -2.65
N LEU A 70 -5.68 -3.48 -2.45
CA LEU A 70 -6.78 -3.61 -3.43
C LEU A 70 -7.50 -2.27 -3.66
N ILE A 71 -7.77 -1.52 -2.59
CA ILE A 71 -8.37 -0.18 -2.68
C ILE A 71 -7.40 0.78 -3.38
N GLY A 72 -6.09 0.72 -3.08
CA GLY A 72 -5.07 1.54 -3.72
C GLY A 72 -4.95 1.27 -5.22
N MET A 73 -4.97 0.00 -5.63
CA MET A 73 -4.95 -0.40 -7.03
C MET A 73 -6.19 0.07 -7.79
N ARG A 74 -7.36 0.05 -7.14
CA ARG A 74 -8.61 0.59 -7.71
C ARG A 74 -8.55 2.11 -7.79
N GLY A 75 -8.15 2.78 -6.72
CA GLY A 75 -8.05 4.24 -6.65
C GLY A 75 -7.08 4.84 -7.66
N ASN A 76 -5.96 4.16 -7.93
CA ASN A 76 -5.01 4.58 -8.96
C ASN A 76 -5.59 4.51 -10.38
N LYS A 77 -6.50 3.55 -10.65
CA LYS A 77 -7.15 3.41 -11.97
C LYS A 77 -8.30 4.39 -12.16
N THR A 78 -9.00 4.74 -11.09
CA THR A 78 -10.15 5.65 -11.13
C THR A 78 -9.78 7.11 -10.86
N GLU A 79 -8.48 7.42 -10.68
CA GLU A 79 -7.97 8.72 -10.23
C GLU A 79 -8.71 9.25 -8.97
N GLY A 80 -9.26 8.34 -8.18
CA GLY A 80 -10.09 8.66 -7.04
C GLY A 80 -9.23 9.07 -5.85
N THR A 81 -9.13 10.39 -5.61
CA THR A 81 -8.38 10.96 -4.47
C THR A 81 -8.81 10.32 -3.14
N SER A 82 -10.11 10.09 -2.94
CA SER A 82 -10.65 9.46 -1.73
C SER A 82 -10.18 8.01 -1.53
N ALA A 83 -10.15 7.21 -2.61
CA ALA A 83 -9.71 5.82 -2.55
C ALA A 83 -8.21 5.70 -2.25
N ILE A 84 -7.39 6.59 -2.80
CA ILE A 84 -5.94 6.62 -2.53
C ILE A 84 -5.68 7.00 -1.05
N VAL A 85 -6.43 7.96 -0.51
CA VAL A 85 -6.34 8.35 0.91
C VAL A 85 -6.75 7.19 1.83
N ILE A 86 -7.86 6.51 1.54
CA ILE A 86 -8.29 5.33 2.32
C ILE A 86 -7.23 4.24 2.27
N SER A 87 -6.67 3.95 1.10
CA SER A 87 -5.56 3.00 0.94
C SER A 87 -4.36 3.37 1.80
N ALA A 88 -3.95 4.63 1.81
CA ALA A 88 -2.84 5.12 2.62
C ALA A 88 -3.09 4.96 4.14
N VAL A 89 -4.33 5.19 4.60
CA VAL A 89 -4.72 4.94 5.99
C VAL A 89 -4.63 3.46 6.34
N LEU A 90 -5.14 2.56 5.49
CA LEU A 90 -5.04 1.12 5.72
C LEU A 90 -3.59 0.62 5.73
N LEU A 91 -2.76 1.11 4.80
CA LEU A 91 -1.32 0.81 4.78
C LEU A 91 -0.61 1.36 6.04
N SER A 92 -1.06 2.49 6.58
CA SER A 92 -0.53 3.03 7.84
C SER A 92 -0.90 2.13 9.04
N ILE A 93 -2.12 1.60 9.08
CA ILE A 93 -2.53 0.63 10.09
C ILE A 93 -1.69 -0.66 9.97
N ALA A 94 -1.45 -1.14 8.75
CA ALA A 94 -0.56 -2.28 8.51
C ALA A 94 0.90 -2.00 8.94
N ALA A 95 1.39 -0.77 8.75
CA ALA A 95 2.70 -0.33 9.23
C ALA A 95 2.80 -0.35 10.76
N VAL A 96 1.75 0.07 11.48
CA VAL A 96 1.67 -0.08 12.94
C VAL A 96 1.70 -1.55 13.34
N GLY A 97 1.01 -2.42 12.60
CA GLY A 97 1.11 -3.87 12.76
C GLY A 97 2.54 -4.40 12.59
N ALA A 98 3.28 -3.88 11.61
CA ALA A 98 4.69 -4.25 11.41
C ALA A 98 5.56 -3.85 12.62
N ILE A 99 5.33 -2.66 13.20
CA ILE A 99 6.02 -2.21 14.43
C ILE A 99 5.69 -3.14 15.60
N TYR A 100 4.45 -3.61 15.70
CA TYR A 100 4.04 -4.57 16.73
C TYR A 100 4.89 -5.85 16.68
N TYR A 101 4.98 -6.50 15.52
CA TYR A 101 5.79 -7.72 15.37
C TYR A 101 7.30 -7.47 15.41
N MET A 102 7.73 -6.22 15.21
CA MET A 102 9.14 -5.85 15.29
C MET A 102 9.64 -5.76 16.73
N TRP A 103 8.83 -5.24 17.67
CA TRP A 103 9.32 -4.90 19.02
C TRP A 103 8.36 -5.29 20.16
N LEU A 104 7.05 -5.31 19.92
CA LEU A 104 6.04 -5.49 20.97
C LEU A 104 5.59 -6.95 21.16
N GLN A 105 6.18 -7.89 20.42
CA GLN A 105 5.90 -9.32 20.56
C GLN A 105 6.43 -9.87 21.88
N THR A 106 5.77 -10.90 22.45
CA THR A 106 6.16 -11.52 23.72
C THR A 106 7.61 -12.04 23.72
N TYR A 107 8.02 -12.65 22.60
CA TYR A 107 9.41 -13.03 22.34
C TYR A 107 9.81 -12.57 20.94
N VAL A 108 10.73 -11.62 20.85
CA VAL A 108 11.22 -11.08 19.58
C VAL A 108 12.47 -11.85 19.16
N LEU A 109 12.45 -12.50 17.99
CA LEU A 109 13.64 -13.09 17.39
C LEU A 109 14.25 -12.12 16.37
N MET A 110 15.55 -12.25 16.10
CA MET A 110 16.22 -11.42 15.09
C MET A 110 15.60 -11.56 13.69
N MET A 111 15.04 -12.74 13.38
CA MET A 111 14.34 -12.96 12.12
C MET A 111 13.02 -12.19 12.05
N ASP A 112 12.24 -12.13 13.15
CA ASP A 112 11.02 -11.31 13.21
C ASP A 112 11.33 -9.83 12.96
N LEU A 113 12.41 -9.33 13.58
CA LEU A 113 12.90 -7.97 13.41
C LEU A 113 13.24 -7.66 11.95
N ALA A 114 14.04 -8.51 11.30
CA ALA A 114 14.51 -8.26 9.94
C ALA A 114 13.35 -8.25 8.91
N PHE A 115 12.45 -9.24 8.99
CA PHE A 115 11.32 -9.33 8.07
C PHE A 115 10.29 -8.23 8.33
N SER A 116 10.00 -7.91 9.59
CA SER A 116 9.04 -6.85 9.95
C SER A 116 9.58 -5.46 9.62
N ALA A 117 10.88 -5.21 9.80
CA ALA A 117 11.51 -3.95 9.40
C ALA A 117 11.46 -3.74 7.87
N THR A 118 11.71 -4.80 7.09
CA THR A 118 11.61 -4.73 5.63
C THR A 118 10.18 -4.49 5.19
N TYR A 119 9.21 -5.16 5.81
CA TYR A 119 7.79 -4.97 5.55
C TYR A 119 7.33 -3.54 5.89
N LEU A 120 7.81 -2.98 7.01
CA LEU A 120 7.57 -1.59 7.39
C LEU A 120 8.13 -0.63 6.33
N GLY A 121 9.38 -0.84 5.88
CA GLY A 121 10.01 -0.02 4.84
C GLY A 121 9.21 0.01 3.55
N ILE A 122 8.73 -1.16 3.07
CA ILE A 122 7.91 -1.27 1.87
C ILE A 122 6.57 -0.52 2.03
N ASN A 123 5.93 -0.62 3.20
CA ASN A 123 4.70 0.11 3.51
C ASN A 123 4.93 1.63 3.56
N CYS A 124 6.01 2.09 4.18
CA CYS A 124 6.37 3.51 4.23
C CYS A 124 6.56 4.08 2.82
N VAL A 125 7.28 3.38 1.94
CA VAL A 125 7.44 3.80 0.54
C VAL A 125 6.09 3.82 -0.19
N ALA A 126 5.22 2.83 0.04
CA ALA A 126 3.89 2.81 -0.56
C ALA A 126 3.02 3.99 -0.10
N ILE A 127 3.07 4.35 1.19
CA ILE A 127 2.34 5.50 1.75
C ILE A 127 2.86 6.80 1.13
N LEU A 128 4.18 6.99 1.06
CA LEU A 128 4.78 8.15 0.42
C LEU A 128 4.31 8.27 -1.03
N LEU A 129 4.43 7.21 -1.84
CA LEU A 129 3.97 7.22 -3.22
C LEU A 129 2.47 7.49 -3.35
N GLY A 130 1.65 7.01 -2.41
CA GLY A 130 0.22 7.33 -2.33
C GLY A 130 -0.03 8.83 -2.12
N PHE A 131 0.72 9.48 -1.22
CA PHE A 131 0.68 10.94 -1.06
C PHE A 131 1.12 11.68 -2.34
N TRP A 132 2.21 11.25 -2.97
CA TRP A 132 2.68 11.84 -4.23
C TRP A 132 1.64 11.71 -5.36
N ALA A 133 1.01 10.53 -5.49
CA ALA A 133 -0.07 10.30 -6.45
C ALA A 133 -1.26 11.23 -6.18
N THR A 134 -1.65 11.38 -4.91
CA THR A 134 -2.73 12.29 -4.49
C THR A 134 -2.41 13.75 -4.85
N GLN A 135 -1.17 14.20 -4.62
CA GLN A 135 -0.74 15.55 -4.99
C GLN A 135 -0.75 15.77 -6.50
N SER A 136 -0.36 14.77 -7.29
CA SER A 136 -0.39 14.87 -8.75
C SER A 136 -1.82 15.06 -9.27
N VAL A 137 -2.76 14.21 -8.83
CA VAL A 137 -4.18 14.30 -9.20
C VAL A 137 -4.78 15.64 -8.74
N ALA A 138 -4.47 16.09 -7.52
CA ALA A 138 -4.93 17.38 -7.01
C ALA A 138 -4.37 18.57 -7.80
N ARG A 139 -3.13 18.50 -8.31
CA ARG A 139 -2.56 19.55 -9.17
C ARG A 139 -3.27 19.61 -10.51
N LEU A 140 -3.56 18.46 -11.14
CA LEU A 140 -4.30 18.43 -12.40
C LEU A 140 -5.74 18.96 -12.22
N ALA A 141 -6.42 18.59 -11.14
CA ALA A 141 -7.75 19.10 -10.83
C ALA A 141 -7.82 20.63 -10.60
N ARG A 142 -6.70 21.26 -10.21
CA ARG A 142 -6.59 22.72 -10.02
C ARG A 142 -6.29 23.48 -11.30
N VAL A 143 -5.87 22.82 -12.38
CA VAL A 143 -5.68 23.48 -13.68
C VAL A 143 -7.07 23.72 -14.29
N PRO A 144 -7.49 24.98 -14.52
CA PRO A 144 -8.81 25.24 -15.08
C PRO A 144 -8.89 24.64 -16.49
N ALA A 145 -9.96 23.89 -16.77
CA ALA A 145 -10.17 23.16 -18.03
C ALA A 145 -9.98 24.05 -19.29
N PHE A 146 -10.36 25.34 -19.19
CA PHE A 146 -10.14 26.33 -20.23
C PHE A 146 -8.66 26.49 -20.66
N LYS A 147 -7.69 26.34 -19.73
CA LYS A 147 -6.26 26.43 -20.07
C LYS A 147 -5.78 25.26 -20.92
N LEU A 148 -6.31 24.06 -20.69
CA LEU A 148 -5.96 22.85 -21.44
C LEU A 148 -6.53 22.90 -22.86
N GLU A 149 -7.74 23.45 -23.01
CA GLU A 149 -8.40 23.61 -24.31
C GLU A 149 -7.70 24.68 -25.18
N VAL A 150 -7.25 25.78 -24.56
CA VAL A 150 -6.46 26.83 -25.23
C VAL A 150 -5.06 26.32 -25.65
N GLU A 151 -4.40 25.49 -24.85
CA GLU A 151 -3.12 24.88 -25.24
C GLU A 151 -3.28 23.83 -26.35
N SER A 152 -4.33 23.01 -26.28
CA SER A 152 -4.65 22.02 -27.32
C SER A 152 -4.88 22.70 -28.67
N GLY A 153 -5.75 23.71 -28.72
CA GLY A 153 -6.04 24.46 -29.96
C GLY A 153 -4.85 25.25 -30.50
N ARG A 154 -3.92 25.68 -29.64
CA ARG A 154 -2.68 26.35 -30.06
C ARG A 154 -1.65 25.35 -30.63
N SER A 155 -1.60 24.13 -30.10
CA SER A 155 -0.72 23.07 -30.59
C SER A 155 -1.15 22.56 -31.96
N GLU A 156 -2.47 22.47 -32.19
CA GLU A 156 -3.04 22.11 -33.49
C GLU A 156 -2.76 23.18 -34.56
N LYS A 157 -2.88 24.47 -34.20
CA LYS A 157 -2.53 25.59 -35.10
C LYS A 157 -1.05 25.70 -35.46
N LYS A 158 -0.14 25.10 -34.69
CA LYS A 158 1.31 25.14 -34.96
C LYS A 158 1.77 24.03 -35.91
N LYS A 159 0.91 23.06 -36.22
CA LYS A 159 1.19 21.95 -37.13
C LYS A 159 0.68 22.17 -38.57
N ASN A 160 -0.11 23.22 -38.79
CA ASN A 160 -0.50 23.72 -40.11
C ASN A 160 0.36 24.92 -40.50
#